data_AF-A0A5E4KHJ0-F1
#
_entry.id   AF-A0A5E4KHJ0-F1
#
_cell.length_a   1.000
_cell.length_b   1.000
_cell.length_c   1.000
_cell.angle_alpha   90.00
_cell.angle_beta   90.00
_cell.angle_gamma   90.00
#
_symmetry.space_group_name_H-M   'P 1'
#
loop_
_entity.id
_entity.type
_entity.pdbx_description
1 polymer ?
#
loop_
_entity_poly.entity_id
_entity_poly.type
_entity_poly.pdbx_seq_one_letter_code
_entity_poly.pdbx_strand_id
1 'polypeptide(L)'
;MTGEEGSLSVNDNKVIIPLHKPGLNEKTFFILSGIIVSIPITFFVNIFSSHLCFLLPVFYAEICAAAIFAPFIEEFSKAYPLFYRHGETERSIFTLGFLVGLGFGITEFFFYVFGGAPVFIRFPLIFFHAASTSITAYGIARNQAMPFYLLAVALHFLYNFSTVL
;
A
#
# COMPACT_ATOMS: atom_id res chain seq x y z
N MET A 1 3.30 -17.75 -21.35
CA MET A 1 4.12 -16.77 -20.62
C MET A 1 5.47 -17.42 -20.37
N THR A 2 6.44 -17.12 -21.23
CA THR A 2 7.81 -17.64 -21.15
C THR A 2 8.57 -16.78 -20.15
N GLY A 3 8.94 -17.37 -19.01
CA GLY A 3 9.83 -16.75 -18.05
C GLY A 3 11.20 -16.56 -18.69
N GLU A 4 11.74 -15.35 -18.60
CA GLU A 4 13.18 -15.16 -18.79
C GLU A 4 13.87 -15.81 -17.58
N GLU A 5 14.24 -17.07 -17.74
CA GLU A 5 15.12 -17.78 -16.82
C GLU A 5 16.46 -17.03 -16.79
N GLY A 6 16.80 -16.49 -15.62
CA GLY A 6 18.14 -15.98 -15.37
C GLY A 6 19.15 -17.08 -15.66
N SER A 7 19.98 -16.89 -16.69
CA SER A 7 20.94 -17.89 -17.13
C SER A 7 21.97 -18.13 -16.02
N LEU A 8 21.96 -19.34 -15.46
CA LEU A 8 23.00 -19.81 -14.55
C LEU A 8 24.26 -20.09 -15.37
N SER A 9 25.18 -19.13 -15.45
CA SER A 9 26.51 -19.40 -16.01
C SER A 9 27.37 -20.08 -14.95
N VAL A 10 27.62 -21.38 -15.10
CA VAL A 10 28.54 -22.13 -14.25
C VAL A 10 29.96 -21.92 -14.79
N ASN A 11 30.67 -20.93 -14.24
CA ASN A 11 32.13 -20.82 -14.37
C ASN A 11 32.73 -21.09 -12.98
N ASP A 12 33.54 -22.13 -12.87
CA ASP A 12 34.39 -22.47 -11.72
C ASP A 12 33.72 -22.42 -10.34
N ASN A 13 32.89 -23.44 -10.01
CA ASN A 13 32.35 -23.70 -8.67
C ASN A 13 31.69 -22.52 -7.93
N LYS A 14 31.40 -21.41 -8.63
CA LYS A 14 30.71 -20.24 -8.09
C LYS A 14 29.34 -20.13 -8.74
N VAL A 15 28.30 -20.30 -7.94
CA VAL A 15 26.93 -20.01 -8.35
C VAL A 15 26.71 -18.50 -8.17
N ILE A 16 26.62 -17.77 -9.28
CA ILE A 16 26.26 -16.34 -9.25
C ILE A 16 24.74 -16.26 -9.37
N ILE A 17 24.07 -15.89 -8.27
CA ILE A 17 22.63 -15.62 -8.27
C ILE A 17 22.44 -14.16 -8.70
N PRO A 18 21.80 -13.87 -9.85
CA PRO A 18 21.57 -12.50 -10.27
C PRO A 18 20.61 -11.80 -9.30
N LEU A 19 20.93 -10.55 -8.94
CA LEU A 19 20.04 -9.73 -8.11
C LEU A 19 18.76 -9.40 -8.88
N HIS A 20 17.61 -9.62 -8.25
CA HIS A 20 16.31 -9.31 -8.84
C HIS A 20 16.15 -7.83 -9.17
N LYS A 21 15.61 -7.57 -10.35
CA LYS A 21 15.24 -6.23 -10.83
C LYS A 21 13.84 -6.34 -11.45
N PRO A 22 12.85 -5.59 -10.93
CA PRO A 22 11.50 -5.66 -11.46
C PRO A 22 11.42 -5.29 -12.94
N GLY A 23 10.92 -6.23 -13.75
CA GLY A 23 10.59 -5.98 -15.14
C GLY A 23 9.35 -5.10 -15.29
N LEU A 24 9.06 -4.65 -16.52
CA LEU A 24 7.91 -3.79 -16.78
C LEU A 24 6.58 -4.47 -16.41
N ASN A 25 6.42 -5.75 -16.75
CA ASN A 25 5.21 -6.51 -16.46
C ASN A 25 4.94 -6.61 -14.95
N GLU A 26 6.00 -6.82 -14.15
CA GLU A 26 5.89 -6.87 -12.70
C GLU A 26 5.50 -5.50 -12.14
N LYS A 27 6.16 -4.43 -12.59
CA LYS A 27 5.81 -3.06 -12.18
C LYS A 27 4.34 -2.75 -12.49
N THR A 28 3.87 -3.07 -13.70
CA THR A 28 2.48 -2.88 -14.10
C THR A 28 1.53 -3.67 -13.21
N PHE A 29 1.84 -4.94 -12.91
CA PHE A 29 1.03 -5.76 -12.01
C PHE A 29 0.87 -5.10 -10.63
N PHE A 30 1.97 -4.63 -10.02
CA PHE A 30 1.92 -4.04 -8.69
C PHE A 30 1.16 -2.69 -8.68
N ILE A 31 1.31 -1.84 -9.69
CA ILE A 31 0.46 -0.63 -9.83
C ILE A 31 -1.02 -1.02 -9.92
N LEU A 32 -1.38 -1.96 -10.80
CA LEU A 32 -2.76 -2.39 -10.99
C LEU A 32 -3.35 -3.02 -9.72
N SER A 33 -2.54 -3.76 -8.95
CA SER A 33 -2.99 -4.32 -7.68
C SER A 33 -3.43 -3.24 -6.68
N GLY A 34 -2.71 -2.12 -6.62
CA GLY A 34 -3.07 -0.97 -5.80
C GLY A 34 -4.38 -0.32 -6.24
N ILE A 35 -4.57 -0.15 -7.56
CA ILE A 35 -5.80 0.38 -8.14
C ILE A 35 -7.00 -0.52 -7.79
N ILE A 36 -6.86 -1.83 -8.01
CA ILE A 36 -7.93 -2.81 -7.80
C ILE A 36 -8.31 -2.89 -6.33
N VAL A 37 -7.33 -2.90 -5.42
CA VAL A 37 -7.60 -3.05 -3.98
C VAL A 37 -8.17 -1.77 -3.36
N SER A 38 -7.86 -0.59 -3.91
CA SER A 38 -8.38 0.69 -3.41
C SER A 38 -9.91 0.77 -3.48
N ILE A 39 -10.51 0.34 -4.60
CA ILE A 39 -11.96 0.42 -4.84
C ILE A 39 -12.78 -0.23 -3.71
N PRO A 40 -12.67 -1.54 -3.42
CA PRO A 40 -13.48 -2.18 -2.39
C PRO A 40 -13.20 -1.63 -0.99
N ILE A 41 -11.98 -1.15 -0.72
CA ILE A 41 -11.61 -0.63 0.59
C ILE A 41 -12.25 0.73 0.87
N THR A 42 -12.29 1.63 -0.12
CA THR A 42 -13.00 2.91 0.00
C THR A 42 -14.50 2.68 0.28
N PHE A 43 -15.13 1.69 -0.37
CA PHE A 43 -16.52 1.32 -0.06
C PHE A 43 -16.67 0.66 1.31
N PHE A 44 -15.72 -0.19 1.71
CA PHE A 44 -15.73 -0.86 3.00
C PHE A 44 -15.74 0.13 4.16
N VAL A 45 -14.93 1.20 4.12
CA VAL A 45 -14.85 2.19 5.22
C VAL A 45 -16.21 2.87 5.45
N ASN A 46 -16.93 3.21 4.38
CA ASN A 46 -18.27 3.81 4.48
C ASN A 46 -19.29 2.87 5.12
N ILE A 47 -19.28 1.59 4.73
CA ILE A 47 -20.15 0.56 5.31
C ILE A 47 -19.76 0.32 6.77
N PHE A 48 -18.47 0.27 7.08
CA PHE A 48 -17.96 0.04 8.43
C PHE A 48 -18.41 1.14 9.40
N SER A 49 -18.29 2.41 9.02
CA SER A 49 -18.79 3.55 9.81
C SER A 49 -20.29 3.42 10.11
N SER A 50 -21.07 3.04 9.09
CA SER A 50 -22.53 3.00 9.17
C SER A 50 -23.09 1.80 9.96
N HIS A 51 -22.37 0.67 10.01
CA HIS A 51 -22.89 -0.58 10.56
C HIS A 51 -22.16 -1.11 11.80
N LEU A 52 -20.85 -0.88 11.92
CA LEU A 52 -20.06 -1.39 13.05
C LEU A 52 -19.86 -0.32 14.14
N CYS A 53 -19.83 0.96 13.75
CA CYS A 53 -19.77 2.07 14.68
C CYS A 53 -21.14 2.70 15.00
N PHE A 54 -22.25 2.00 14.69
CA PHE A 54 -23.62 2.54 14.77
C PHE A 54 -24.06 3.00 16.18
N LEU A 55 -23.43 2.49 17.24
CA LEU A 55 -23.70 2.89 18.62
C LEU A 55 -23.02 4.22 19.00
N LEU A 56 -22.10 4.71 18.17
CA LEU A 56 -21.41 5.97 18.37
C LEU A 56 -22.17 7.10 17.67
N PRO A 57 -22.19 8.32 18.25
CA PRO A 57 -22.61 9.50 17.51
C PRO A 57 -21.80 9.63 16.19
N VAL A 58 -22.42 10.17 15.15
CA VAL A 58 -21.87 10.23 13.77
C VAL A 58 -20.40 10.68 13.75
N PHE A 59 -20.07 11.75 14.47
CA PHE A 59 -18.70 12.26 14.57
C PHE A 59 -17.70 11.23 15.10
N TYR A 60 -18.05 10.51 16.17
CA TYR A 60 -17.18 9.47 16.74
C TYR A 60 -17.15 8.20 15.89
N ALA A 61 -18.23 7.88 15.17
CA ALA A 61 -18.25 6.79 14.21
C ALA A 61 -17.28 7.04 13.05
N GLU A 62 -17.23 8.27 12.53
CA GLU A 62 -16.30 8.68 11.48
C GLU A 62 -14.85 8.62 11.94
N ILE A 63 -14.52 9.14 13.13
CA ILE A 63 -13.17 9.03 13.69
C ILE A 63 -12.78 7.54 13.85
N CYS A 64 -13.68 6.73 14.40
CA CYS A 64 -13.42 5.31 14.60
C CYS A 64 -13.15 4.60 13.25
N ALA A 65 -14.02 4.78 12.27
CA ALA A 65 -13.89 4.11 10.98
C ALA A 65 -12.73 4.65 10.14
N ALA A 66 -12.67 5.96 9.90
CA ALA A 66 -11.75 6.58 8.95
C ALA A 66 -10.38 6.89 9.55
N ALA A 67 -10.31 7.33 10.82
CA ALA A 67 -9.02 7.65 11.43
C ALA A 67 -8.36 6.41 12.05
N ILE A 68 -9.12 5.49 12.65
CA ILE A 68 -8.53 4.33 13.35
C ILE A 68 -8.50 3.08 12.46
N PHE A 69 -9.65 2.56 12.03
CA PHE A 69 -9.70 1.26 11.34
C PHE A 69 -9.20 1.30 9.90
N ALA A 70 -9.51 2.36 9.14
CA ALA A 70 -9.10 2.47 7.76
C ALA A 70 -7.58 2.36 7.57
N PRO A 71 -6.71 3.04 8.36
CA PRO A 71 -5.26 2.84 8.29
C PRO A 71 -4.80 1.40 8.39
N PHE A 72 -5.30 0.61 9.36
CA PHE A 72 -4.91 -0.80 9.48
C PHE A 72 -5.27 -1.59 8.22
N ILE A 73 -6.50 -1.43 7.75
CA ILE A 73 -7.05 -2.21 6.64
C ILE A 73 -6.39 -1.80 5.33
N GLU A 74 -6.20 -0.50 5.09
CA GLU A 74 -5.57 0.03 3.90
C GLU A 74 -4.10 -0.33 3.82
N GLU A 75 -3.32 -0.11 4.88
CA GLU A 75 -1.90 -0.49 4.88
C GLU A 75 -1.72 -2.00 4.69
N PHE A 76 -2.59 -2.82 5.29
CA PHE A 76 -2.53 -4.27 5.11
C PHE A 76 -2.84 -4.66 3.66
N SER A 77 -3.89 -4.08 3.08
CA SER A 77 -4.35 -4.37 1.71
C SER A 77 -3.29 -4.01 0.67
N LYS A 78 -2.61 -2.88 0.85
CA LYS A 78 -1.48 -2.45 0.00
C LYS A 78 -0.25 -3.35 0.19
N ALA A 79 0.02 -3.79 1.41
CA ALA A 79 1.17 -4.65 1.68
C ALA A 79 0.98 -6.11 1.23
N TYR A 80 -0.25 -6.61 1.22
CA TYR A 80 -0.58 -8.01 0.95
C TYR A 80 0.11 -8.62 -0.30
N PRO A 81 0.05 -8.00 -1.50
CA PRO A 81 0.70 -8.57 -2.68
C PRO A 81 2.24 -8.64 -2.57
N LEU A 82 2.87 -7.87 -1.69
CA LEU A 82 4.32 -7.84 -1.53
C LEU A 82 4.85 -9.04 -0.75
N PHE A 83 4.02 -9.72 0.05
CA PHE A 83 4.45 -10.92 0.78
C PHE A 83 4.80 -12.09 -0.17
N TYR A 84 4.26 -12.12 -1.38
CA TYR A 84 4.67 -13.07 -2.43
C TYR A 84 6.10 -12.82 -2.94
N ARG A 85 6.71 -11.68 -2.59
CA ARG A 85 8.06 -11.24 -2.97
C ARG A 85 8.97 -11.00 -1.75
N HIS A 86 8.69 -11.65 -0.62
CA HIS A 86 9.47 -11.46 0.62
C HIS A 86 10.96 -11.83 0.53
N GLY A 87 11.34 -12.69 -0.42
CA GLY A 87 12.74 -13.07 -0.67
C GLY A 87 13.52 -12.10 -1.57
N GLU A 88 12.88 -11.05 -2.07
CA GLU A 88 13.50 -10.09 -2.99
C GLU A 88 14.37 -9.05 -2.26
N THR A 89 15.22 -8.37 -3.03
CA THR A 89 16.07 -7.31 -2.48
C THR A 89 15.25 -6.12 -1.95
N GLU A 90 15.78 -5.43 -0.93
CA GLU A 90 15.17 -4.24 -0.34
C GLU A 90 14.78 -3.20 -1.39
N ARG A 91 15.68 -2.92 -2.34
CA ARG A 91 15.43 -1.96 -3.43
C ARG A 91 14.29 -2.41 -4.35
N SER A 92 14.24 -3.70 -4.67
CA SER A 92 13.21 -4.26 -5.53
C SER A 92 11.84 -4.14 -4.87
N ILE A 93 11.68 -4.69 -3.67
CA ILE A 93 10.40 -4.67 -2.96
C ILE A 93 9.96 -3.25 -2.61
N PHE A 94 10.89 -2.34 -2.28
CA PHE A 94 10.59 -0.94 -2.03
C PHE A 94 9.96 -0.28 -3.26
N THR A 95 10.53 -0.55 -4.44
CA THR A 95 10.01 -0.05 -5.72
C THR A 95 8.62 -0.63 -5.99
N LEU A 96 8.43 -1.93 -5.77
CA LEU A 96 7.13 -2.56 -5.95
C LEU A 96 6.08 -2.01 -4.98
N GLY A 97 6.43 -1.83 -3.70
CA GLY A 97 5.57 -1.21 -2.70
C GLY A 97 5.21 0.24 -3.03
N PHE A 98 6.17 1.02 -3.54
CA PHE A 98 5.91 2.38 -4.02
C PHE A 98 4.84 2.37 -5.10
N LEU A 99 4.93 1.44 -6.05
CA LEU A 99 3.99 1.30 -7.16
C LEU A 99 2.59 0.87 -6.71
N VAL A 100 2.49 -0.06 -5.76
CA VAL A 100 1.18 -0.42 -5.15
C VAL A 100 0.55 0.79 -4.49
N GLY A 101 1.31 1.48 -3.64
CA GLY A 101 0.80 2.65 -2.93
C GLY A 101 0.44 3.80 -3.87
N LEU A 102 1.19 4.00 -4.95
CA LEU A 102 0.87 4.99 -5.99
C LEU A 102 -0.44 4.64 -6.70
N GLY A 103 -0.62 3.39 -7.11
CA GLY A 103 -1.86 2.92 -7.74
C GLY A 103 -3.07 3.13 -6.81
N PHE A 104 -2.92 2.78 -5.54
CA PHE A 104 -3.94 2.99 -4.52
C PHE A 104 -4.27 4.48 -4.36
N GLY A 105 -3.26 5.32 -4.16
CA GLY A 105 -3.43 6.76 -3.92
C GLY A 105 -4.06 7.49 -5.11
N ILE A 106 -3.73 7.11 -6.35
CA ILE A 106 -4.35 7.67 -7.56
C ILE A 106 -5.86 7.36 -7.59
N THR A 107 -6.23 6.10 -7.33
CA THR A 107 -7.63 5.68 -7.32
C THR A 107 -8.42 6.42 -6.24
N GLU A 108 -7.87 6.48 -5.03
CA GLU A 108 -8.49 7.16 -3.91
C GLU A 108 -8.63 8.68 -4.16
N PHE A 109 -7.60 9.32 -4.74
CA PHE A 109 -7.66 10.71 -5.16
C PHE A 109 -8.85 11.00 -6.07
N PHE A 110 -9.07 10.17 -7.10
CA PHE A 110 -10.20 10.37 -8.01
C PHE A 110 -11.54 10.16 -7.33
N PHE A 111 -11.68 9.14 -6.47
CA PHE A 111 -12.92 8.93 -5.72
C PHE A 111 -13.28 10.14 -4.87
N TYR A 112 -12.34 10.66 -4.09
CA TYR A 112 -12.62 11.80 -3.22
C TYR A 112 -12.82 13.10 -3.99
N VAL A 113 -12.01 13.38 -5.02
CA VAL A 113 -12.14 14.62 -5.80
C VAL A 113 -13.45 14.64 -6.59
N PHE A 114 -13.86 13.51 -7.20
CA PHE A 114 -15.19 13.42 -7.83
C PHE A 114 -16.33 13.44 -6.81
N GLY A 115 -16.07 13.03 -5.58
CA GLY A 115 -16.97 13.22 -4.43
C GLY A 115 -17.00 14.66 -3.88
N GLY A 116 -16.24 15.60 -4.44
CA GLY A 116 -16.24 17.02 -4.05
C GLY A 116 -15.12 17.44 -3.09
N ALA A 117 -14.19 16.55 -2.75
CA ALA A 117 -13.06 16.91 -1.89
C ALA A 117 -12.08 17.86 -2.59
N PRO A 118 -11.45 18.81 -1.87
CA PRO A 118 -10.49 19.74 -2.47
C PRO A 118 -9.23 19.04 -3.00
N VAL A 119 -8.89 19.32 -4.26
CA VAL A 119 -7.74 18.72 -4.97
C VAL A 119 -6.42 18.93 -4.21
N PHE A 120 -6.20 20.13 -3.66
CA PHE A 120 -4.95 20.45 -2.96
C PHE A 120 -4.76 19.67 -1.65
N ILE A 121 -5.84 19.18 -1.03
CA ILE A 121 -5.79 18.31 0.16
C ILE A 121 -5.50 16.86 -0.24
N ARG A 122 -6.11 16.40 -1.35
CA ARG A 122 -6.02 15.01 -1.80
C ARG A 122 -4.78 14.71 -2.63
N PHE A 123 -4.21 15.69 -3.31
CA PHE A 123 -3.04 15.47 -4.17
C PHE A 123 -1.81 14.99 -3.39
N PRO A 124 -1.44 15.57 -2.22
CA PRO A 124 -0.33 15.05 -1.41
C PRO A 124 -0.55 13.62 -0.92
N LEU A 125 -1.80 13.22 -0.68
CA LEU A 125 -2.17 11.89 -0.18
C LEU A 125 -1.71 10.79 -1.14
N ILE A 126 -1.72 11.02 -2.46
CA ILE A 126 -1.20 10.07 -3.46
C ILE A 126 0.23 9.60 -3.11
N PHE A 127 1.10 10.55 -2.80
CA PHE A 127 2.50 10.27 -2.47
C PHE A 127 2.65 9.70 -1.06
N PHE A 128 1.75 10.07 -0.15
CA PHE A 128 1.68 9.47 1.17
C PHE A 128 1.40 7.96 1.09
N HIS A 129 0.41 7.52 0.31
CA HIS A 129 0.15 6.08 0.12
C HIS A 129 1.36 5.34 -0.48
N ALA A 130 2.02 5.95 -1.47
CA ALA A 130 3.24 5.40 -2.05
C ALA A 130 4.35 5.23 -1.00
N ALA A 131 4.61 6.26 -0.20
CA ALA A 131 5.62 6.25 0.85
C ALA A 131 5.29 5.25 1.98
N SER A 132 4.05 5.24 2.49
CA SER A 132 3.62 4.35 3.58
C SER A 132 3.74 2.89 3.19
N THR A 133 3.36 2.56 1.95
CA THR A 133 3.45 1.19 1.42
C THR A 133 4.91 0.77 1.25
N SER A 134 5.78 1.68 0.79
CA SER A 134 7.22 1.43 0.71
C SER A 134 7.88 1.18 2.07
N ILE A 135 7.42 1.83 3.15
CA ILE A 135 7.90 1.57 4.52
C ILE A 135 7.61 0.11 4.90
N THR A 136 6.37 -0.34 4.72
CA THR A 136 6.00 -1.73 5.00
C THR A 136 6.76 -2.70 4.11
N ALA A 137 6.90 -2.40 2.82
CA ALA A 137 7.66 -3.18 1.86
C ALA A 137 9.12 -3.39 2.29
N TYR A 138 9.77 -2.33 2.75
CA TYR A 138 11.13 -2.40 3.30
C TYR A 138 11.19 -3.34 4.50
N GLY A 139 10.24 -3.23 5.43
CA GLY A 139 10.12 -4.16 6.56
C GLY A 139 9.96 -5.62 6.13
N ILE A 140 9.18 -5.89 5.07
CA ILE A 140 9.02 -7.24 4.51
C ILE A 140 10.37 -7.81 4.04
N ALA A 141 11.16 -7.07 3.25
CA ALA A 141 12.49 -7.53 2.81
C ALA A 141 13.48 -7.75 3.97
N ARG A 142 13.29 -7.06 5.10
CA ARG A 142 14.11 -7.22 6.30
C ARG A 142 13.64 -8.35 7.23
N ASN A 143 12.58 -9.08 6.87
CA ASN A 143 11.89 -10.01 7.77
C ASN A 143 11.39 -9.35 9.08
N GLN A 144 11.04 -8.06 8.98
CA GLN A 144 10.54 -7.22 10.07
C GLN A 144 9.23 -6.54 9.65
N ALA A 145 8.34 -7.27 8.95
CA ALA A 145 7.12 -6.69 8.38
C ALA A 145 6.25 -5.98 9.44
N MET A 146 6.06 -6.59 10.62
CA MET A 146 5.17 -6.07 11.66
C MET A 146 5.54 -4.66 12.19
N PRO A 147 6.77 -4.38 12.66
CA PRO A 147 7.10 -3.04 13.16
C PRO A 147 6.98 -1.96 12.08
N PHE A 148 7.34 -2.26 10.83
CA PHE A 148 7.24 -1.31 9.72
C PHE A 148 5.79 -1.11 9.26
N TYR A 149 4.97 -2.17 9.28
CA TYR A 149 3.53 -2.08 9.07
C TYR A 149 2.87 -1.19 10.12
N LEU A 150 3.15 -1.41 11.41
CA LEU A 150 2.60 -0.59 12.49
C LEU A 150 3.07 0.86 12.41
N LEU A 151 4.31 1.10 11.96
CA LEU A 151 4.78 2.46 11.68
C LEU A 151 3.98 3.11 10.54
N ALA A 152 3.76 2.41 9.43
CA ALA A 152 2.94 2.91 8.32
C ALA A 152 1.50 3.22 8.77
N VAL A 153 0.89 2.33 9.56
CA VAL A 153 -0.45 2.54 10.14
C VAL A 153 -0.47 3.75 11.06
N ALA A 154 0.53 3.91 11.94
CA ALA A 154 0.60 5.05 12.85
C ALA A 154 0.73 6.39 12.09
N LEU A 155 1.57 6.43 11.05
CA LEU A 155 1.70 7.60 10.18
C LEU A 155 0.38 7.91 9.46
N HIS A 156 -0.34 6.88 9.00
CA HIS A 156 -1.61 7.05 8.29
C HIS A 156 -2.72 7.52 9.24
N PHE A 157 -2.80 6.95 10.44
CA PHE A 157 -3.65 7.48 11.51
C PHE A 157 -3.38 8.98 11.76
N LEU A 158 -2.12 9.38 11.90
CA LEU A 158 -1.72 10.78 12.12
C LEU A 158 -2.14 11.68 10.95
N TYR A 159 -2.00 11.20 9.71
CA TYR A 159 -2.42 11.92 8.52
C TYR A 159 -3.94 12.12 8.50
N ASN A 160 -4.72 11.06 8.73
CA ASN A 160 -6.18 11.12 8.75
C ASN A 160 -6.67 12.03 9.89
N PHE A 161 -6.08 11.93 11.08
CA PHE A 161 -6.40 12.82 12.19
C PHE A 161 -6.14 14.30 11.86
N SER A 162 -5.05 14.59 11.15
CA SER A 162 -4.67 15.96 10.75
C SER A 162 -5.51 16.53 9.60
N THR A 163 -6.36 15.72 8.97
CA THR A 163 -7.21 16.12 7.83
C THR A 163 -8.70 16.06 8.12
N VAL A 164 -9.12 15.29 9.13
CA VAL A 164 -10.50 15.21 9.63
C VAL A 164 -10.82 16.32 10.66
N LEU A 165 -9.80 16.86 11.33
CA LEU A 165 -9.87 18.05 12.20
C LEU A 165 -9.41 19.30 11.45
#